data_AF-A0A1Q7CL03-F1
#
_entry.id   AF-A0A1Q7CL03-F1
#
_cell.length_a   1.000
_cell.length_b   1.000
_cell.length_c   1.000
_cell.angle_alpha   90.00
_cell.angle_beta   90.00
_cell.angle_gamma   90.00
#
_symmetry.space_group_name_H-M   'P 1'
#
loop_
_entity.id
_entity.type
_entity.pdbx_description
1 polymer ?
#
loop_
_entity_poly.entity_id
_entity_poly.type
_entity_poly.pdbx_seq_one_letter_code
_entity_poly.pdbx_strand_id
1 'polypeptide(L)'
;MPRDGDTIGHGAVQLAGVAFAGTRGIGMVEYSTDGGQTWAPASFKAPLSELTWVLWTADWTPAGEGGFTLKVRATDGSGALQDATSRMSYPAGATGYHTIRVDVSK
;
A
#
# COMPACT_ATOMS: atom_id res chain seq x y z
N MET A 1 -0.87 8.36 9.59
CA MET A 1 -0.50 7.73 8.31
C MET A 1 0.43 8.68 7.59
N PRO A 2 1.66 8.26 7.26
CA PRO A 2 2.62 9.10 6.57
C PRO A 2 2.18 9.40 5.13
N ARG A 3 2.63 10.53 4.60
CA ARG A 3 2.50 10.97 3.21
C ARG A 3 3.86 11.01 2.53
N ASP A 4 3.85 11.14 1.21
CA ASP A 4 5.09 11.28 0.44
C ASP A 4 5.84 12.55 0.86
N GLY A 5 7.12 12.39 1.21
CA GLY A 5 8.01 13.43 1.69
C GLY A 5 7.97 13.68 3.21
N ASP A 6 7.14 12.97 3.97
CA ASP A 6 7.07 13.17 5.43
C ASP A 6 8.37 12.72 6.13
N THR A 7 8.78 13.50 7.13
CA THR A 7 9.72 13.05 8.16
C THR A 7 8.94 12.49 9.35
N ILE A 8 9.23 11.26 9.75
CA ILE A 8 8.54 10.56 10.84
C ILE A 8 9.52 10.25 11.98
N GLY A 9 9.01 10.34 13.21
CA GLY A 9 9.78 10.01 14.40
C GLY A 9 10.06 8.51 14.54
N HIS A 10 11.03 8.17 15.38
CA HIS A 10 11.25 6.79 15.80
C HIS A 10 10.04 6.18 16.50
N GLY A 11 9.77 4.90 16.21
CA GLY A 11 8.75 4.11 16.87
C GLY A 11 7.78 3.45 15.90
N ALA A 12 6.71 2.88 16.44
CA ALA A 12 5.67 2.24 15.64
C ALA A 12 4.88 3.30 14.85
N VAL A 13 4.79 3.08 13.55
CA VAL A 13 4.09 3.92 12.59
C VAL A 13 2.97 3.11 11.97
N GLN A 14 1.74 3.62 12.08
CA GLN A 14 0.63 3.01 11.38
C GLN A 14 0.64 3.43 9.90
N LEU A 15 0.60 2.43 9.03
CA LEU A 15 0.36 2.55 7.60
C LEU A 15 -1.11 2.24 7.33
N ALA A 16 -1.73 2.97 6.40
CA ALA A 16 -3.09 2.67 5.96
C ALA A 16 -3.37 3.26 4.59
N GLY A 17 -4.45 2.76 3.99
CA GLY A 17 -4.96 3.28 2.75
C GLY A 17 -6.26 2.60 2.34
N VAL A 18 -6.54 2.67 1.04
CA VAL A 18 -7.70 2.05 0.41
C VAL A 18 -7.23 1.08 -0.67
N ALA A 19 -8.02 0.03 -0.92
CA ALA A 19 -7.84 -0.86 -2.07
C ALA A 19 -9.20 -1.19 -2.69
N PHE A 20 -9.25 -1.27 -4.03
CA PHE A 20 -10.47 -1.51 -4.77
C PHE A 20 -10.21 -2.23 -6.10
N ALA A 21 -11.03 -3.20 -6.45
CA ALA A 21 -10.94 -3.95 -7.71
C ALA A 21 -12.31 -4.12 -8.40
N GLY A 22 -13.25 -3.21 -8.16
CA GLY A 22 -14.61 -3.35 -8.66
C GLY A 22 -15.30 -4.58 -8.06
N THR A 23 -16.16 -5.23 -8.86
CA THR A 23 -16.89 -6.44 -8.49
C THR A 23 -16.00 -7.65 -8.18
N ARG A 24 -14.70 -7.61 -8.56
CA ARG A 24 -13.76 -8.68 -8.22
C ARG A 24 -13.40 -8.69 -6.73
N GLY A 25 -13.59 -7.57 -6.02
CA GLY A 25 -13.22 -7.44 -4.61
C GLY A 25 -11.71 -7.53 -4.36
N ILE A 26 -11.30 -7.32 -3.11
CA ILE A 26 -9.90 -7.43 -2.68
C ILE A 26 -9.72 -8.73 -1.88
N GLY A 27 -8.77 -9.56 -2.32
CA GLY A 27 -8.39 -10.80 -1.63
C GLY A 27 -7.21 -10.60 -0.69
N MET A 28 -6.25 -9.74 -1.05
CA MET A 28 -5.06 -9.46 -0.25
C MET A 28 -4.55 -8.04 -0.50
N VAL A 29 -4.02 -7.41 0.55
CA VAL A 29 -3.23 -6.19 0.46
C VAL A 29 -1.86 -6.46 1.07
N GLU A 30 -0.81 -6.05 0.39
CA GLU A 30 0.56 -6.18 0.88
C GLU A 30 1.26 -4.82 0.83
N TYR A 31 2.11 -4.57 1.81
CA TYR A 31 2.96 -3.39 1.86
C TYR A 31 4.43 -3.79 1.85
N SER A 32 5.27 -2.88 1.40
CA SER A 32 6.72 -3.01 1.38
C SER A 32 7.33 -1.75 1.97
N THR A 33 8.44 -1.90 2.70
CA THR A 33 9.20 -0.81 3.30
C THR A 33 10.58 -0.64 2.68
N ASP A 34 10.93 -1.48 1.71
CA ASP A 34 12.26 -1.58 1.10
C ASP A 34 12.24 -1.39 -0.43
N GLY A 35 11.23 -0.67 -0.93
CA GLY A 35 11.07 -0.40 -2.35
C GLY A 35 10.52 -1.57 -3.17
N GLY A 36 9.93 -2.58 -2.53
CA GLY A 36 9.29 -3.72 -3.16
C GLY A 36 10.17 -4.96 -3.27
N GLN A 37 11.28 -5.02 -2.53
CA GLN A 37 12.13 -6.22 -2.46
C GLN A 37 11.46 -7.30 -1.60
N THR A 38 10.86 -6.90 -0.47
CA THR A 38 10.04 -7.75 0.38
C THR A 38 8.65 -7.18 0.58
N TRP A 39 7.69 -8.07 0.86
CA TRP A 39 6.26 -7.74 0.99
C TRP A 39 5.70 -8.41 2.24
N ALA A 40 4.92 -7.66 3.02
CA ALA A 40 4.24 -8.13 4.21
C ALA A 40 2.72 -7.91 4.06
N PRO A 41 1.88 -8.81 4.60
CA PRO A 41 0.43 -8.68 4.52
C PRO A 41 -0.06 -7.51 5.38
N ALA A 42 -1.01 -6.74 4.85
CA ALA A 42 -1.78 -5.75 5.60
C ALA A 42 -3.17 -6.31 5.93
N SER A 43 -3.67 -5.99 7.12
CA SER A 43 -5.04 -6.32 7.49
C SER A 43 -6.00 -5.34 6.84
N PHE A 44 -7.19 -5.78 6.44
CA PHE A 44 -8.24 -4.89 5.94
C PHE A 44 -9.60 -5.28 6.49
N LYS A 45 -10.49 -4.28 6.60
CA LYS A 45 -11.87 -4.51 7.05
C LYS A 45 -12.67 -5.16 5.93
N ALA A 46 -13.59 -6.05 6.31
CA ALA A 46 -14.56 -6.60 5.37
C ALA A 46 -15.29 -5.46 4.63
N PRO A 47 -15.47 -5.56 3.30
CA PRO A 47 -16.15 -4.53 2.53
C PRO A 47 -17.64 -4.48 2.91
N LEU A 48 -18.26 -3.30 2.84
CA LEU A 48 -19.68 -3.12 3.15
C LEU A 48 -20.61 -3.67 2.07
N SER A 49 -20.09 -3.86 0.85
CA SER A 49 -20.76 -4.49 -0.29
C SER A 49 -19.71 -4.94 -1.32
N GLU A 50 -20.10 -5.71 -2.33
CA GLU A 50 -19.21 -6.14 -3.43
C GLU A 50 -18.59 -4.97 -4.22
N LEU A 51 -19.18 -3.77 -4.14
CA LEU A 51 -18.71 -2.57 -4.84
C LEU A 51 -18.00 -1.58 -3.92
N THR A 52 -17.76 -1.92 -2.65
CA THR A 52 -17.11 -1.03 -1.69
C THR A 52 -15.60 -1.28 -1.65
N TRP A 53 -14.80 -0.21 -1.64
CA TRP A 53 -13.37 -0.32 -1.34
C TRP A 53 -13.15 -0.90 0.06
N VAL A 54 -12.00 -1.52 0.28
CA VAL A 54 -11.58 -1.92 1.63
C VAL A 54 -10.65 -0.87 2.22
N LEU A 55 -10.74 -0.69 3.53
CA LEU A 55 -9.77 0.08 4.31
C LEU A 55 -8.75 -0.90 4.87
N TRP A 56 -7.47 -0.70 4.56
CA TRP A 56 -6.38 -1.53 5.05
C TRP A 56 -5.49 -0.76 6.03
N THR A 57 -4.88 -1.49 6.97
CA THR A 57 -3.94 -0.97 7.96
C THR A 57 -2.80 -1.98 8.18
N ALA A 58 -1.62 -1.47 8.49
CA ALA A 58 -0.49 -2.24 8.95
C ALA A 58 0.31 -1.45 9.99
N ASP A 59 0.87 -2.14 10.97
CA ASP A 59 1.79 -1.55 11.93
C ASP A 59 3.22 -1.82 11.48
N TRP A 60 4.00 -0.76 11.32
CA TRP A 60 5.39 -0.83 10.88
C TRP A 60 6.29 -0.12 11.87
N THR A 61 7.34 -0.79 12.32
CA THR A 61 8.43 -0.17 13.08
C THR A 61 9.66 -0.09 12.17
N PRO A 62 10.15 1.12 11.82
CA PRO A 62 11.38 1.26 11.05
C PRO A 62 12.57 0.58 11.73
N ALA A 63 13.42 -0.07 10.95
CA ALA A 63 14.62 -0.75 11.48
C ALA A 63 15.72 0.23 11.92
N GLY A 64 15.63 1.50 11.53
CA GLY A 64 16.60 2.54 11.83
C GLY A 64 16.22 3.88 11.21
N GLU A 65 17.13 4.86 11.34
CA GLU A 65 17.01 6.18 10.71
C GLU A 65 17.28 6.14 9.20
N GLY A 66 16.78 7.16 8.51
CA GLY A 66 17.03 7.41 7.09
C GLY A 66 15.82 7.17 6.20
N GLY A 67 16.06 7.18 4.89
CA GLY A 67 15.02 7.13 3.87
C GLY A 67 14.44 5.74 3.65
N PHE A 68 13.12 5.63 3.68
CA PHE A 68 12.37 4.42 3.33
C PHE A 68 11.49 4.68 2.11
N THR A 69 11.45 3.71 1.18
CA THR A 69 10.50 3.72 0.06
C THR A 69 9.39 2.75 0.38
N LEU A 70 8.23 3.29 0.75
CA LEU A 70 7.05 2.51 1.07
C LEU A 70 6.24 2.25 -0.21
N LYS A 71 5.80 1.00 -0.41
CA LYS A 71 4.93 0.61 -1.51
C LYS A 71 3.74 -0.19 -1.01
N VAL A 72 2.66 -0.18 -1.77
CA VAL A 72 1.50 -1.04 -1.55
C VAL A 72 1.03 -1.66 -2.87
N ARG A 73 0.60 -2.92 -2.80
CA ARG A 73 -0.04 -3.65 -3.90
C ARG A 73 -1.24 -4.42 -3.39
N ALA A 74 -2.16 -4.72 -4.29
CA ALA A 74 -3.31 -5.57 -3.99
C ALA A 74 -3.40 -6.77 -4.93
N THR A 75 -3.91 -7.88 -4.40
CA THR A 75 -4.40 -9.02 -5.16
C THR A 75 -5.91 -9.01 -5.09
N ASP A 76 -6.57 -9.04 -6.24
CA ASP A 76 -8.03 -9.04 -6.28
C ASP A 76 -8.64 -10.39 -5.87
N GLY A 77 -9.96 -10.45 -5.70
CA GLY A 77 -10.65 -11.67 -5.29
C GLY A 77 -10.60 -12.81 -6.32
N SER A 78 -10.12 -12.55 -7.55
CA SER A 78 -9.83 -13.60 -8.54
C SER A 78 -8.40 -14.14 -8.46
N GLY A 79 -7.57 -13.57 -7.58
CA GLY A 79 -6.15 -13.93 -7.42
C GLY A 79 -5.22 -13.15 -8.34
N ALA A 80 -5.71 -12.15 -9.08
CA ALA A 80 -4.87 -11.37 -9.97
C ALA A 80 -4.13 -10.27 -9.19
N LEU A 81 -2.80 -10.26 -9.29
CA LEU A 81 -1.96 -9.22 -8.72
C LEU A 81 -2.03 -7.94 -9.56
N GLN A 82 -2.08 -6.78 -8.89
CA GLN A 82 -2.01 -5.46 -9.53
C GLN A 82 -0.80 -5.34 -10.47
N ASP A 83 -1.00 -4.72 -11.64
CA ASP A 83 0.09 -4.46 -12.60
C ASP A 83 1.11 -3.48 -12.00
N ALA A 84 2.36 -3.94 -11.88
CA ALA A 84 3.48 -3.15 -11.36
C ALA A 84 3.97 -2.07 -12.33
N THR A 85 3.61 -2.17 -13.60
CA THR A 85 4.04 -1.24 -14.65
C THR A 85 3.37 0.11 -14.43
N SER A 86 4.15 1.15 -14.18
CA SER A 86 3.60 2.52 -14.10
C SER A 86 3.12 2.99 -15.46
N ARG A 87 1.85 3.40 -15.55
CA ARG A 87 1.25 3.97 -16.77
C ARG A 87 0.40 5.18 -16.40
N MET A 88 0.36 6.16 -17.30
CA MET A 88 -0.53 7.31 -17.17
C MET A 88 -2.00 6.88 -17.27
N SER A 89 -2.89 7.71 -16.73
CA SER A 89 -4.32 7.38 -16.64
C SER A 89 -5.02 7.18 -17.98
N TYR A 90 -4.51 7.78 -19.06
CA TYR A 90 -5.09 7.61 -20.40
C TYR A 90 -4.35 6.51 -21.17
N PRO A 91 -5.06 5.61 -21.87
CA PRO A 91 -6.53 5.55 -22.03
C PRO A 91 -7.26 4.64 -21.01
N ALA A 92 -6.54 3.82 -20.24
CA ALA A 92 -7.11 2.66 -19.55
C ALA A 92 -6.97 2.70 -18.02
N GLY A 93 -6.82 3.89 -17.44
CA GLY A 93 -6.54 4.06 -16.02
C GLY A 93 -5.05 3.94 -15.69
N ALA A 94 -4.66 4.54 -14.56
CA ALA A 94 -3.28 4.49 -14.10
C ALA A 94 -2.99 3.12 -13.48
N THR A 95 -1.79 2.60 -13.75
CA THR A 95 -1.28 1.34 -13.18
C THR A 95 0.03 1.60 -12.45
N GLY A 96 0.59 0.56 -11.84
CA GLY A 96 1.77 0.65 -10.99
C GLY A 96 1.42 0.69 -9.51
N TYR A 97 2.41 0.37 -8.67
CA TYR A 97 2.25 0.38 -7.23
C TYR A 97 2.34 1.80 -6.68
N HIS A 98 1.35 2.18 -5.87
CA HIS A 98 1.43 3.43 -5.14
C HIS A 98 2.67 3.40 -4.25
N THR A 99 3.47 4.45 -4.36
CA THR A 99 4.80 4.55 -3.75
C THR A 99 4.93 5.89 -3.07
N ILE A 100 5.37 5.90 -1.81
CA ILE A 100 5.74 7.11 -1.08
C ILE A 100 7.14 6.95 -0.50
N ARG A 101 7.85 8.06 -0.31
CA ARG A 101 9.14 8.11 0.36
C ARG A 101 8.98 8.88 1.66
N VAL A 102 9.57 8.34 2.72
CA VAL A 102 9.58 8.97 4.05
C VAL A 102 10.99 8.96 4.58
N ASP A 103 11.31 9.89 5.46
CA ASP A 103 12.57 9.90 6.20
C ASP A 103 12.31 9.65 7.69
N VAL A 104 13.07 8.76 8.32
CA VAL A 104 12.96 8.44 9.75
C VAL A 104 14.07 9.15 10.51
N SER A 105 13.70 10.02 11.44
CA SER A 105 14.63 10.77 12.29
C SER A 105 14.27 10.71 13.78
N LYS A 106 15.20 11.12 14.64
CA LYS A 106 14.95 11.40 16.07
C LYS A 106 14.12 12.66 16.29
#